data_AF-A0A350XGI7-F1
#
_entry.id   AF-A0A350XGI7-F1
#
_cell.length_a   1.000
_cell.length_b   1.000
_cell.length_c   1.000
_cell.angle_alpha   90.00
_cell.angle_beta   90.00
_cell.angle_gamma   90.00
#
_symmetry.space_group_name_H-M   'P 1'
#
loop_
_entity.id
_entity.type
_entity.pdbx_description
1 polymer ?
#
loop_
_entity_poly.entity_id
_entity_poly.type
_entity_poly.pdbx_seq_one_letter_code
_entity_poly.pdbx_strand_id
1 'polypeptide(L)'
;MNLDWQKQVSLEVTQLKTTEGNYQTLLINLLPPRELIVTDILPHLELPSELDLNREVILFGQAPIWLYGNLTERCRSVPWLACYDARKNVAVIIQSQVAEKVPGDTISASLNQTPCPAILIGGPPDSGKSVLANTLRWDLLKKNLNKQIFLHRANWDGQGNWAYETANQALVKRLVRENEFRIHENDDTRPLIPGYFKKNSEDVRNLRELVDLVLVDVGGKPQPEKMPLIEQCTHYIIISKSPEKIEEWHEFCQPKLQPLAVIHSVLETRIEVLSTNPFLEIVAGIWREGEMLTVPDVLLDAVIVGARHE
;
A
#
# COMPACT_ATOMS: atom_id res chain seq x y z
N MET A 1 7.70 33.86 6.19
CA MET A 1 6.93 33.08 5.19
C MET A 1 5.66 32.64 5.89
N ASN A 2 4.49 33.08 5.44
CA ASN A 2 3.22 32.74 6.10
C ASN A 2 2.86 31.31 5.68
N LEU A 3 3.32 30.34 6.47
CA LEU A 3 3.04 28.91 6.26
C LEU A 3 1.59 28.66 6.63
N ASP A 4 0.75 28.53 5.62
CA ASP A 4 -0.64 28.15 5.76
C ASP A 4 -0.72 26.65 6.07
N TRP A 5 -0.46 26.31 7.33
CA TRP A 5 -0.33 24.95 7.86
C TRP A 5 -1.61 24.11 7.69
N GLN A 6 -2.78 24.77 7.60
CA GLN A 6 -4.06 24.14 7.27
C GLN A 6 -4.06 23.45 5.89
N LYS A 7 -3.04 23.68 5.06
CA LYS A 7 -2.91 23.09 3.73
C LYS A 7 -2.15 21.77 3.69
N GLN A 8 -1.63 21.25 4.81
CA GLN A 8 -0.81 20.02 4.81
C GLN A 8 -1.50 18.83 5.49
N VAL A 9 -2.18 19.06 6.61
CA VAL A 9 -2.83 18.02 7.41
C VAL A 9 -4.21 18.51 7.82
N SER A 10 -5.22 17.67 7.66
CA SER A 10 -6.53 17.86 8.26
C SER A 10 -6.87 16.70 9.18
N LEU A 11 -7.41 17.03 10.36
CA LEU A 11 -7.87 16.06 11.33
C LEU A 11 -9.40 16.06 11.36
N GLU A 12 -9.99 14.88 11.38
CA GLU A 12 -11.45 14.72 11.40
C GLU A 12 -11.83 13.70 12.47
N VAL A 13 -12.93 13.96 13.18
CA VAL A 13 -13.48 13.00 14.15
C VAL A 13 -14.53 12.15 13.45
N THR A 14 -14.29 10.85 13.40
CA THR A 14 -15.21 9.84 12.87
C THR A 14 -15.45 8.76 13.91
N GLN A 15 -16.12 7.68 13.53
CA GLN A 15 -16.32 6.51 14.37
C GLN A 15 -15.88 5.24 13.64
N LEU A 16 -15.10 4.42 14.33
CA LEU A 16 -14.79 3.06 13.89
C LEU A 16 -15.71 2.09 14.62
N LYS A 17 -16.49 1.34 13.86
CA LYS A 17 -17.26 0.21 14.38
C LYS A 17 -16.32 -0.95 14.63
N THR A 18 -16.42 -1.55 15.81
CA THR A 18 -15.59 -2.68 16.22
C THR A 18 -16.45 -3.81 16.78
N THR A 19 -15.82 -4.95 17.09
CA THR A 19 -16.49 -6.06 17.77
C THR A 19 -16.93 -5.73 19.20
N GLU A 20 -16.37 -4.70 19.80
CA GLU A 20 -16.64 -4.30 21.19
C GLU A 20 -17.51 -3.04 21.32
N GLY A 21 -17.82 -2.39 20.20
CA GLY A 21 -18.60 -1.14 20.18
C GLY A 21 -18.11 -0.13 19.14
N ASN A 22 -18.64 1.07 19.19
CA ASN A 22 -18.21 2.18 18.34
C ASN A 22 -17.25 3.08 19.12
N TYR A 23 -16.03 3.21 18.63
CA TYR A 23 -15.02 4.06 19.22
C TYR A 23 -14.81 5.31 18.39
N GLN A 24 -14.54 6.43 19.05
CA GLN A 24 -14.21 7.66 18.35
C GLN A 24 -12.86 7.48 17.65
N THR A 25 -12.73 8.00 16.45
CA THR A 25 -11.52 7.85 15.63
C THR A 25 -11.07 9.20 15.14
N LEU A 26 -9.82 9.55 15.42
CA LEU A 26 -9.17 10.72 14.87
C LEU A 26 -8.55 10.31 13.53
N LEU A 27 -9.25 10.67 12.45
CA LEU A 27 -8.81 10.43 11.09
C LEU A 27 -7.77 11.49 10.69
N ILE A 28 -6.60 11.03 10.24
CA ILE A 28 -5.49 11.84 9.78
C ILE A 28 -5.48 11.83 8.27
N ASN A 29 -5.83 12.97 7.67
CA ASN A 29 -5.83 13.16 6.23
C ASN A 29 -4.64 14.04 5.84
N LEU A 30 -3.74 13.51 5.01
CA LEU A 30 -2.72 14.32 4.36
C LEU A 30 -3.33 14.96 3.13
N LEU A 31 -3.26 16.29 3.08
CA LEU A 31 -3.74 17.03 1.93
C LEU A 31 -2.71 16.93 0.79
N PRO A 32 -3.13 16.94 -0.49
CA PRO A 32 -2.22 16.83 -1.63
C PRO A 32 -1.04 17.80 -1.50
N PRO A 33 0.20 17.28 -1.39
CA PRO A 33 1.34 18.10 -1.05
C PRO A 33 1.70 19.01 -2.22
N ARG A 34 1.73 20.33 -1.98
CA ARG A 34 2.44 21.29 -2.85
C ARG A 34 3.91 21.44 -2.45
N GLU A 35 4.24 21.03 -1.23
CA GLU A 35 5.56 21.05 -0.61
C GLU A 35 5.70 19.81 0.30
N LEU A 36 6.93 19.50 0.72
CA LEU A 36 7.17 18.44 1.70
C LEU A 36 6.49 18.79 3.03
N ILE A 37 5.91 17.78 3.68
CA ILE A 37 5.40 17.94 5.04
C ILE A 37 6.58 18.13 5.98
N VAL A 38 6.56 19.23 6.74
CA VAL A 38 7.61 19.61 7.69
C VAL A 38 7.10 19.58 9.13
N THR A 39 8.00 19.40 10.09
CA THR A 39 7.68 19.34 11.51
C THR A 39 7.17 20.66 12.10
N ASP A 40 7.41 21.77 11.40
CA ASP A 40 7.03 23.12 11.85
C ASP A 40 5.50 23.31 11.95
N ILE A 41 4.71 22.39 11.38
CA ILE A 41 3.25 22.38 11.55
C ILE A 41 2.84 21.99 12.97
N LEU A 42 3.68 21.25 13.70
CA LEU A 42 3.30 20.60 14.97
C LEU A 42 2.83 21.57 16.06
N PRO A 43 3.47 22.73 16.29
CA PRO A 43 3.00 23.69 17.29
C PRO A 43 1.62 24.27 16.99
N HIS A 44 1.24 24.30 15.70
CA HIS A 44 0.01 24.93 15.21
C HIS A 44 -1.12 23.94 14.94
N LEU A 45 -0.82 22.64 14.97
CA LEU A 45 -1.83 21.60 14.80
C LEU A 45 -2.75 21.57 16.03
N GLU A 46 -4.03 21.83 15.84
CA GLU A 46 -5.05 21.75 16.88
C GLU A 46 -5.88 20.47 16.74
N LEU A 47 -6.28 19.89 17.87
CA LEU A 47 -7.25 18.79 17.84
C LEU A 47 -8.63 19.35 17.47
N PRO A 48 -9.45 18.62 16.69
CA PRO A 48 -10.81 19.02 16.41
C PRO A 48 -11.61 19.23 17.71
N SER A 49 -12.43 20.28 17.76
CA SER A 49 -13.25 20.60 18.94
C SER A 49 -14.27 19.52 19.30
N GLU A 50 -14.61 18.68 18.33
CA GLU A 50 -15.53 17.55 18.43
C GLU A 50 -14.90 16.31 19.09
N LEU A 51 -13.57 16.29 19.26
CA LEU A 51 -12.86 15.16 19.87
C LEU A 51 -13.06 15.18 21.40
N ASP A 52 -13.71 14.16 21.94
CA ASP A 52 -13.95 14.04 23.38
C ASP A 52 -12.80 13.30 24.06
N LEU A 53 -11.95 14.06 24.73
CA LEU A 53 -10.79 13.55 25.46
C LEU A 53 -11.14 12.75 26.73
N ASN A 54 -12.41 12.69 27.13
CA ASN A 54 -12.87 11.79 28.21
C ASN A 54 -13.26 10.40 27.68
N ARG A 55 -13.22 10.22 26.36
CA ARG A 55 -13.52 8.97 25.67
C ARG A 55 -12.29 8.42 24.98
N GLU A 56 -12.37 7.15 24.64
CA GLU A 56 -11.33 6.35 23.99
C GLU A 56 -11.09 6.86 22.57
N VAL A 57 -9.83 6.90 22.12
CA VAL A 57 -9.49 7.41 20.78
C VAL A 57 -8.71 6.37 19.99
N ILE A 58 -9.08 6.22 18.71
CA ILE A 58 -8.30 5.47 17.72
C ILE A 58 -7.68 6.47 16.75
N LEU A 59 -6.36 6.45 16.59
CA LEU A 59 -5.66 7.18 15.53
C LEU A 59 -5.69 6.35 14.24
N PHE A 60 -6.13 6.95 13.15
CA PHE A 60 -6.19 6.28 11.85
C PHE A 60 -5.80 7.23 10.72
N GLY A 61 -4.83 6.84 9.89
CA GLY A 61 -4.52 7.53 8.63
C GLY A 61 -3.09 7.27 8.17
N GLN A 62 -2.76 7.60 6.93
CA GLN A 62 -1.35 7.58 6.48
C GLN A 62 -0.69 8.86 6.94
N ALA A 63 0.33 8.78 7.81
CA ALA A 63 1.03 9.95 8.30
C ALA A 63 2.45 9.62 8.76
N PRO A 64 3.38 10.60 8.77
CA PRO A 64 4.70 10.42 9.33
C PRO A 64 4.67 10.02 10.80
N ILE A 65 5.65 9.22 11.25
CA ILE A 65 5.74 8.72 12.63
C ILE A 65 5.77 9.87 13.66
N TRP A 66 6.45 10.97 13.34
CA TRP A 66 6.51 12.13 14.24
C TRP A 66 5.14 12.79 14.45
N LEU A 67 4.23 12.71 13.49
CA LEU A 67 2.87 13.24 13.62
C LEU A 67 2.05 12.36 14.56
N TYR A 68 2.15 11.04 14.40
CA TYR A 68 1.60 10.09 15.37
C TYR A 68 2.10 10.35 16.79
N GLY A 69 3.42 10.55 16.97
CA GLY A 69 3.99 10.87 18.27
C GLY A 69 3.42 12.16 18.88
N ASN A 70 3.23 13.20 18.07
CA ASN A 70 2.61 14.44 18.52
C ASN A 70 1.13 14.25 18.92
N LEU A 71 0.35 13.53 18.12
CA LEU A 71 -1.05 13.25 18.40
C LEU A 71 -1.23 12.38 19.64
N THR A 72 -0.32 11.42 19.88
CA THR A 72 -0.29 10.63 21.11
C THR A 72 -0.15 11.51 22.35
N GLU A 73 0.80 12.46 22.35
CA GLU A 73 0.97 13.39 23.48
C GLU A 73 -0.26 14.29 23.66
N ARG A 74 -0.85 14.79 22.57
CA ARG A 74 -2.05 15.64 22.63
C ARG A 74 -3.28 14.90 23.15
N CYS A 75 -3.37 13.60 22.87
CA CYS A 75 -4.45 12.74 23.34
C CYS A 75 -4.12 12.03 24.67
N ARG A 76 -3.06 12.40 25.40
CA ARG A 76 -2.58 11.65 26.58
C ARG A 76 -3.61 11.44 27.70
N SER A 77 -4.64 12.29 27.79
CA SER A 77 -5.65 12.25 28.84
C SER A 77 -6.80 11.28 28.57
N VAL A 78 -6.88 10.69 27.37
CA VAL A 78 -7.94 9.72 27.03
C VAL A 78 -7.84 8.46 27.88
N PRO A 79 -8.97 7.76 28.16
CA PRO A 79 -8.97 6.49 28.89
C PRO A 79 -8.00 5.47 28.30
N TRP A 80 -7.98 5.33 26.97
CA TRP A 80 -6.94 4.65 26.22
C TRP A 80 -6.87 5.18 24.78
N LEU A 81 -5.69 5.04 24.19
CA LEU A 81 -5.36 5.45 22.84
C LEU A 81 -4.86 4.25 22.06
N ALA A 82 -5.39 4.08 20.85
CA ALA A 82 -4.97 3.01 19.94
C ALA A 82 -4.54 3.56 18.58
N CYS A 83 -3.67 2.82 17.88
CA CYS A 83 -3.36 3.05 16.47
C CYS A 83 -4.00 1.95 15.63
N TYR A 84 -4.67 2.32 14.55
CA TYR A 84 -5.28 1.37 13.63
C TYR A 84 -4.24 0.76 12.67
N ASP A 85 -4.10 -0.58 12.67
CA ASP A 85 -3.29 -1.34 11.70
C ASP A 85 -4.20 -1.91 10.61
N ALA A 86 -4.26 -1.20 9.48
CA ALA A 86 -5.07 -1.56 8.31
C ALA A 86 -4.84 -2.99 7.79
N ARG A 87 -3.60 -3.50 7.88
CA ARG A 87 -3.27 -4.85 7.40
C ARG A 87 -3.86 -5.95 8.28
N LYS A 88 -4.12 -5.64 9.55
CA LYS A 88 -4.69 -6.60 10.51
C LYS A 88 -6.17 -6.35 10.76
N ASN A 89 -6.72 -5.22 10.29
CA ASN A 89 -8.08 -4.79 10.59
C ASN A 89 -8.32 -4.67 12.12
N VAL A 90 -7.31 -4.19 12.86
CA VAL A 90 -7.39 -4.02 14.32
C VAL A 90 -6.87 -2.65 14.77
N ALA A 91 -7.43 -2.13 15.85
CA ALA A 91 -6.84 -1.04 16.62
C ALA A 91 -5.95 -1.63 17.72
N VAL A 92 -4.67 -1.28 17.72
CA VAL A 92 -3.69 -1.71 18.74
C VAL A 92 -3.57 -0.63 19.79
N ILE A 93 -3.90 -0.96 21.04
CA ILE A 93 -3.79 -0.02 22.16
C ILE A 93 -2.31 0.27 22.42
N ILE A 94 -1.95 1.55 22.42
CA ILE A 94 -0.57 2.02 22.60
C ILE A 94 -0.37 2.74 23.94
N GLN A 95 -1.46 3.22 24.55
CA GLN A 95 -1.47 3.88 25.84
C GLN A 95 -2.81 3.63 26.52
N SER A 96 -2.81 3.45 27.84
CA SER A 96 -4.03 3.30 28.63
C SER A 96 -3.86 3.86 30.04
N GLN A 97 -4.95 4.41 30.57
CA GLN A 97 -5.12 4.86 31.95
C GLN A 97 -6.14 4.00 32.71
N VAL A 98 -6.69 2.95 32.07
CA VAL A 98 -7.67 2.04 32.65
C VAL A 98 -7.10 0.64 32.77
N ALA A 99 -7.57 -0.14 33.76
CA ALA A 99 -7.05 -1.48 34.01
C ALA A 99 -7.56 -2.54 33.02
N GLU A 100 -8.72 -2.32 32.40
CA GLU A 100 -9.39 -3.29 31.52
C GLU A 100 -8.70 -3.44 30.15
N LYS A 101 -8.00 -2.40 29.70
CA LYS A 101 -7.34 -2.34 28.39
C LYS A 101 -5.90 -1.94 28.61
N VAL A 102 -4.93 -2.73 28.13
CA VAL A 102 -3.50 -2.48 28.33
C VAL A 102 -2.76 -2.30 27.00
N PRO A 103 -1.62 -1.58 26.98
CA PRO A 103 -0.82 -1.47 25.77
C PRO A 103 -0.46 -2.85 25.20
N GLY A 104 -0.69 -3.03 23.90
CA GLY A 104 -0.54 -4.29 23.18
C GLY A 104 -1.86 -5.03 22.93
N ASP A 105 -2.92 -4.72 23.67
CA ASP A 105 -4.25 -5.25 23.40
C ASP A 105 -4.75 -4.79 22.03
N THR A 106 -5.57 -5.64 21.38
CA THR A 106 -6.11 -5.35 20.05
C THR A 106 -7.63 -5.41 20.05
N ILE A 107 -8.25 -4.44 19.39
CA ILE A 107 -9.69 -4.39 19.16
C ILE A 107 -9.94 -4.57 17.66
N SER A 108 -10.66 -5.62 17.29
CA SER A 108 -10.97 -5.91 15.88
C SER A 108 -12.01 -4.95 15.33
N ALA A 109 -11.71 -4.34 14.19
CA ALA A 109 -12.68 -3.52 13.47
C ALA A 109 -13.70 -4.40 12.75
N SER A 110 -14.91 -3.85 12.61
CA SER A 110 -16.02 -4.46 11.88
C SER A 110 -16.33 -3.55 10.70
N LEU A 111 -15.56 -3.73 9.62
CA LEU A 111 -15.76 -3.03 8.36
C LEU A 111 -16.83 -3.76 7.56
N ASN A 112 -17.98 -3.12 7.35
CA ASN A 112 -19.05 -3.65 6.51
C ASN A 112 -18.84 -3.21 5.05
N GLN A 113 -17.70 -3.55 4.45
CA GLN A 113 -17.38 -3.20 3.06
C GLN A 113 -17.25 -4.45 2.20
N THR A 114 -17.67 -4.33 0.94
CA THR A 114 -17.36 -5.34 -0.08
C THR A 114 -15.86 -5.27 -0.39
N PRO A 115 -15.13 -6.40 -0.41
CA PRO A 115 -13.71 -6.41 -0.75
C PRO A 115 -13.46 -5.77 -2.11
N CYS A 116 -12.62 -4.73 -2.16
CA CYS A 116 -12.25 -4.06 -3.39
C CYS A 116 -11.39 -4.96 -4.29
N PRO A 117 -11.17 -4.59 -5.56
CA PRO A 117 -10.22 -5.27 -6.42
C PRO A 117 -8.79 -5.23 -5.88
N ALA A 118 -8.07 -6.33 -6.07
CA ALA A 118 -6.64 -6.43 -5.80
C ALA A 118 -5.89 -6.86 -7.07
N ILE A 119 -4.96 -6.02 -7.54
CA ILE A 119 -4.23 -6.21 -8.80
C ILE A 119 -2.80 -6.65 -8.49
N LEU A 120 -2.47 -7.87 -8.90
CA LEU A 120 -1.12 -8.39 -8.83
C LEU A 120 -0.22 -7.75 -9.90
N ILE A 121 0.98 -7.34 -9.51
CA ILE A 121 2.03 -6.89 -10.43
C ILE A 121 3.13 -7.93 -10.44
N GLY A 122 3.17 -8.71 -11.53
CA GLY A 122 4.02 -9.88 -11.70
C GLY A 122 5.05 -9.69 -12.82
N GLY A 123 5.99 -10.63 -12.89
CA GLY A 123 7.03 -10.66 -13.93
C GLY A 123 8.42 -11.05 -13.39
N PRO A 124 9.34 -11.44 -14.27
CA PRO A 124 10.67 -11.91 -13.86
C PRO A 124 11.46 -10.81 -13.15
N PRO A 125 12.58 -11.15 -12.48
CA PRO A 125 13.43 -10.16 -11.82
C PRO A 125 13.92 -9.09 -12.81
N ASP A 126 14.15 -7.88 -12.30
CA ASP A 126 14.71 -6.76 -13.08
C ASP A 126 13.92 -6.33 -14.34
N SER A 127 12.60 -6.58 -14.37
CA SER A 127 11.70 -6.13 -15.44
C SER A 127 11.06 -4.76 -15.23
N GLY A 128 11.26 -4.14 -14.05
CA GLY A 128 10.65 -2.85 -13.71
C GLY A 128 9.35 -2.91 -12.91
N LYS A 129 8.98 -4.09 -12.36
CA LYS A 129 7.77 -4.28 -11.51
C LYS A 129 7.59 -3.21 -10.44
N SER A 130 8.60 -3.02 -9.61
CA SER A 130 8.52 -2.09 -8.49
C SER A 130 8.36 -0.64 -8.95
N VAL A 131 9.02 -0.28 -10.06
CA VAL A 131 8.89 1.05 -10.66
C VAL A 131 7.48 1.23 -11.21
N LEU A 132 6.99 0.27 -12.00
CA LEU A 132 5.62 0.26 -12.51
C LEU A 132 4.60 0.38 -11.38
N ALA A 133 4.75 -0.40 -10.30
CA ALA A 133 3.82 -0.40 -9.18
C ALA A 133 3.72 0.97 -8.50
N ASN A 134 4.84 1.66 -8.31
CA ASN A 134 4.85 3.00 -7.74
C ASN A 134 4.29 4.04 -8.72
N THR A 135 4.76 4.06 -9.97
CA THR A 135 4.31 5.03 -10.98
C THR A 135 2.80 4.89 -11.22
N LEU A 136 2.32 3.65 -11.36
CA LEU A 136 0.89 3.34 -11.49
C LEU A 136 0.09 3.84 -10.29
N ARG A 137 0.56 3.61 -9.06
CA ARG A 137 -0.10 4.14 -7.85
C ARG A 137 -0.19 5.67 -7.91
N TRP A 138 0.91 6.35 -8.20
CA TRP A 138 0.95 7.81 -8.25
C TRP A 138 0.01 8.38 -9.30
N ASP A 139 0.00 7.82 -10.50
CA ASP A 139 -0.84 8.31 -11.59
C ASP A 139 -2.33 7.99 -11.36
N LEU A 140 -2.66 6.84 -10.74
CA LEU A 140 -4.03 6.54 -10.33
C LEU A 140 -4.51 7.49 -9.23
N LEU A 141 -3.68 7.82 -8.24
CA LEU A 141 -4.02 8.80 -7.19
C LEU A 141 -4.28 10.19 -7.79
N LYS A 142 -3.48 10.61 -8.78
CA LYS A 142 -3.70 11.88 -9.50
C LYS A 142 -4.99 11.87 -10.32
N LYS A 143 -5.30 10.76 -11.01
CA LYS A 143 -6.47 10.63 -11.90
C LYS A 143 -7.77 10.43 -11.12
N ASN A 144 -7.71 9.80 -9.95
CA ASN A 144 -8.88 9.45 -9.12
C ASN A 144 -8.74 9.99 -7.68
N LEU A 145 -8.73 11.32 -7.51
CA LEU A 145 -8.50 12.01 -6.24
C LEU A 145 -9.39 11.55 -5.06
N ASN A 146 -10.54 10.91 -5.34
CA ASN A 146 -11.49 10.44 -4.33
C ASN A 146 -11.36 8.95 -3.98
N LYS A 147 -10.39 8.22 -4.56
CA LYS A 147 -10.17 6.79 -4.29
C LYS A 147 -8.95 6.58 -3.40
N GLN A 148 -9.11 5.70 -2.42
CA GLN A 148 -8.01 5.20 -1.59
C GLN A 148 -7.31 4.05 -2.31
N ILE A 149 -6.02 4.22 -2.59
CA ILE A 149 -5.22 3.22 -3.32
C ILE A 149 -4.01 2.83 -2.47
N PHE A 150 -3.91 1.54 -2.17
CA PHE A 150 -2.83 0.98 -1.37
C PHE A 150 -1.88 0.14 -2.21
N LEU A 151 -0.57 0.36 -2.07
CA LEU A 151 0.45 -0.50 -2.66
C LEU A 151 1.05 -1.39 -1.58
N HIS A 152 0.68 -2.67 -1.60
CA HIS A 152 1.17 -3.70 -0.70
C HIS A 152 2.40 -4.39 -1.30
N ARG A 153 3.52 -4.33 -0.59
CA ARG A 153 4.79 -4.97 -0.94
C ARG A 153 4.84 -6.32 -0.25
N ALA A 154 4.64 -7.40 -1.01
CA ALA A 154 4.67 -8.77 -0.52
C ALA A 154 5.98 -9.50 -0.89
N ASN A 155 7.07 -8.75 -1.05
CA ASN A 155 8.43 -9.24 -1.29
C ASN A 155 9.29 -9.22 -0.02
N TRP A 156 10.21 -10.18 0.10
CA TRP A 156 11.08 -10.37 1.27
C TRP A 156 12.45 -9.67 1.14
N ASP A 157 12.72 -8.97 0.05
CA ASP A 157 14.04 -8.40 -0.27
C ASP A 157 14.38 -7.13 0.52
N GLY A 158 13.56 -6.79 1.54
CA GLY A 158 13.74 -5.62 2.40
C GLY A 158 13.37 -4.29 1.74
N GLN A 159 12.93 -4.29 0.47
CA GLN A 159 12.51 -3.07 -0.20
C GLN A 159 11.07 -2.71 0.19
N GLY A 160 10.89 -1.53 0.79
CA GLY A 160 9.58 -0.93 1.00
C GLY A 160 9.31 0.19 0.00
N ASN A 161 8.13 0.81 0.08
CA ASN A 161 7.79 1.98 -0.75
C ASN A 161 8.79 3.14 -0.55
N TRP A 162 9.39 3.26 0.65
CA TRP A 162 10.43 4.24 0.97
C TRP A 162 11.62 4.22 0.00
N ALA A 163 11.97 3.06 -0.55
CA ALA A 163 13.08 2.91 -1.48
C ALA A 163 12.83 3.64 -2.80
N TYR A 164 11.56 3.90 -3.11
CA TYR A 164 11.11 4.50 -4.36
C TYR A 164 10.51 5.91 -4.19
N GLU A 165 10.42 6.39 -2.95
CA GLU A 165 9.85 7.70 -2.60
C GLU A 165 10.95 8.74 -2.34
N THR A 166 12.22 8.34 -2.33
CA THR A 166 13.36 9.22 -2.03
C THR A 166 14.18 9.56 -3.27
N ALA A 167 14.63 10.82 -3.36
CA ALA A 167 15.56 11.24 -4.40
C ALA A 167 16.99 10.69 -4.19
N ASN A 168 17.33 10.19 -2.99
CA ASN A 168 18.69 9.74 -2.68
C ASN A 168 18.91 8.26 -3.06
N GLN A 169 19.06 8.02 -4.36
CA GLN A 169 19.25 6.68 -4.92
C GLN A 169 20.52 5.97 -4.43
N ALA A 170 21.58 6.71 -4.13
CA ALA A 170 22.81 6.13 -3.60
C ALA A 170 22.60 5.56 -2.19
N LEU A 171 21.87 6.29 -1.34
CA LEU A 171 21.50 5.83 -0.01
C LEU A 171 20.60 4.59 -0.07
N VAL A 172 19.57 4.61 -0.93
CA VAL A 172 18.68 3.45 -1.14
C VAL A 172 19.48 2.22 -1.52
N LYS A 173 20.32 2.31 -2.56
CA LYS A 173 21.14 1.19 -3.03
C LYS A 173 22.03 0.62 -1.92
N ARG A 174 22.63 1.50 -1.11
CA ARG A 174 23.44 1.08 0.04
C ARG A 174 22.59 0.34 1.09
N LEU A 175 21.48 0.95 1.52
CA LEU A 175 20.61 0.37 2.55
C LEU A 175 19.98 -0.94 2.11
N VAL A 176 19.54 -1.05 0.86
CA VAL A 176 19.03 -2.30 0.29
C VAL A 176 20.13 -3.35 0.32
N ARG A 177 21.33 -3.05 -0.19
CA ARG A 177 22.46 -3.99 -0.18
C ARG A 177 22.86 -4.44 1.23
N GLU A 178 22.86 -3.54 2.20
CA GLU A 178 23.25 -3.84 3.59
C GLU A 178 22.18 -4.64 4.34
N ASN A 179 20.91 -4.57 3.93
CA ASN A 179 19.77 -5.20 4.61
C ASN A 179 19.03 -6.22 3.73
N GLU A 180 19.66 -6.73 2.67
CA GLU A 180 19.05 -7.70 1.77
C GLU A 180 19.04 -9.10 2.41
N PHE A 181 18.02 -9.38 3.21
CA PHE A 181 17.84 -10.69 3.84
C PHE A 181 16.95 -11.60 2.98
N ARG A 182 17.59 -12.41 2.14
CA ARG A 182 16.88 -13.38 1.29
C ARG A 182 16.53 -14.62 2.10
N ILE A 183 15.40 -14.57 2.82
CA ILE A 183 14.93 -15.69 3.68
C ILE A 183 14.73 -17.02 2.93
N HIS A 184 14.62 -16.98 1.60
CA HIS A 184 14.50 -18.16 0.75
C HIS A 184 15.85 -18.81 0.40
N GLU A 185 16.96 -18.10 0.62
CA GLU A 185 18.32 -18.60 0.41
C GLU A 185 18.94 -19.19 1.68
N ASN A 186 18.30 -19.00 2.84
CA ASN A 186 18.75 -19.54 4.12
C ASN A 186 17.83 -20.69 4.57
N ASP A 187 18.42 -21.87 4.75
CA ASP A 187 17.73 -23.09 5.17
C ASP A 187 17.05 -22.96 6.55
N ASP A 188 17.61 -22.15 7.48
CA ASP A 188 17.03 -21.92 8.80
C ASP A 188 15.73 -21.11 8.72
N THR A 189 15.59 -20.24 7.71
CA THR A 189 14.40 -19.40 7.51
C THR A 189 13.41 -20.00 6.52
N ARG A 190 13.79 -21.06 5.80
CA ARG A 190 12.91 -21.76 4.85
C ARG A 190 11.57 -22.22 5.47
N PRO A 191 11.51 -22.74 6.72
CA PRO A 191 10.24 -23.11 7.34
C PRO A 191 9.28 -21.92 7.58
N LEU A 192 9.77 -20.68 7.54
CA LEU A 192 8.96 -19.48 7.76
C LEU A 192 8.23 -19.02 6.49
N ILE A 193 8.64 -19.48 5.30
CA ILE A 193 8.10 -19.01 4.01
C ILE A 193 6.58 -19.22 3.90
N PRO A 194 6.00 -20.38 4.27
CA PRO A 194 4.55 -20.57 4.22
C PRO A 194 3.81 -19.58 5.13
N GLY A 195 4.31 -19.36 6.36
CA GLY A 195 3.75 -18.40 7.31
C GLY A 195 3.84 -16.96 6.80
N TYR A 196 4.94 -16.62 6.12
CA TYR A 196 5.14 -15.31 5.49
C TYR A 196 4.07 -15.01 4.43
N PHE A 197 3.79 -15.96 3.52
CA PHE A 197 2.77 -15.74 2.49
C PHE A 197 1.35 -15.86 3.02
N LYS A 198 1.12 -16.69 4.04
CA LYS A 198 -0.15 -16.68 4.77
C LYS A 198 -0.43 -15.30 5.37
N LYS A 199 0.56 -14.70 6.04
CA LYS A 199 0.42 -13.35 6.58
C LYS A 199 0.14 -12.31 5.49
N ASN A 200 0.88 -12.33 4.38
CA ASN A 200 0.63 -11.40 3.27
C ASN A 200 -0.75 -11.58 2.62
N SER A 201 -1.23 -12.82 2.55
CA SER A 201 -2.60 -13.13 2.11
C SER A 201 -3.63 -12.48 3.04
N GLU A 202 -3.46 -12.64 4.36
CA GLU A 202 -4.32 -12.00 5.36
C GLU A 202 -4.26 -10.46 5.27
N ASP A 203 -3.06 -9.90 5.09
CA ASP A 203 -2.86 -8.46 4.91
C ASP A 203 -3.62 -7.93 3.68
N VAL A 204 -3.51 -8.59 2.51
CA VAL A 204 -4.23 -8.18 1.30
C VAL A 204 -5.74 -8.30 1.49
N ARG A 205 -6.23 -9.40 2.07
CA ARG A 205 -7.65 -9.59 2.35
C ARG A 205 -8.21 -8.44 3.20
N ASN A 206 -7.53 -8.09 4.27
CA ASN A 206 -7.95 -7.04 5.19
C ASN A 206 -7.88 -5.65 4.54
N LEU A 207 -6.84 -5.38 3.74
CA LEU A 207 -6.73 -4.12 3.00
C LEU A 207 -7.88 -3.93 2.00
N ARG A 208 -8.33 -5.02 1.35
CA ARG A 208 -9.45 -4.96 0.40
C ARG A 208 -10.77 -4.53 1.04
N GLU A 209 -10.95 -4.73 2.34
CA GLU A 209 -12.14 -4.28 3.08
C GLU A 209 -12.06 -2.80 3.51
N LEU A 210 -10.94 -2.13 3.23
CA LEU A 210 -10.69 -0.78 3.73
C LEU A 210 -10.53 0.27 2.63
N VAL A 211 -9.89 -0.08 1.52
CA VAL A 211 -9.55 0.86 0.44
C VAL A 211 -10.31 0.52 -0.85
N ASP A 212 -10.24 1.40 -1.85
CA ASP A 212 -10.94 1.22 -3.13
C ASP A 212 -10.16 0.35 -4.15
N LEU A 213 -8.85 0.19 -3.94
CA LEU A 213 -7.97 -0.60 -4.80
C LEU A 213 -6.68 -0.98 -4.07
N VAL A 214 -6.30 -2.26 -4.17
CA VAL A 214 -4.98 -2.75 -3.71
C VAL A 214 -4.11 -3.11 -4.92
N LEU A 215 -2.92 -2.54 -5.00
CA LEU A 215 -1.85 -3.03 -5.88
C LEU A 215 -0.93 -3.95 -5.07
N VAL A 216 -0.62 -5.13 -5.58
CA VAL A 216 0.16 -6.16 -4.88
C VAL A 216 1.43 -6.48 -5.66
N ASP A 217 2.59 -6.11 -5.12
CA ASP A 217 3.89 -6.51 -5.68
C ASP A 217 4.38 -7.78 -4.98
N VAL A 218 4.40 -8.90 -5.71
CA VAL A 218 4.70 -10.24 -5.19
C VAL A 218 6.16 -10.68 -5.42
N GLY A 219 7.01 -9.79 -5.95
CA GLY A 219 8.40 -10.12 -6.28
C GLY A 219 8.57 -10.93 -7.57
N GLY A 220 9.80 -11.35 -7.87
CA GLY A 220 10.22 -11.73 -9.23
C GLY A 220 10.12 -13.21 -9.65
N LYS A 221 9.50 -14.10 -8.88
CA LYS A 221 9.43 -15.54 -9.21
C LYS A 221 8.02 -16.12 -9.00
N PRO A 222 7.46 -16.90 -9.95
CA PRO A 222 6.23 -17.66 -9.73
C PRO A 222 6.55 -18.89 -8.85
N GLN A 223 6.06 -18.88 -7.61
CA GLN A 223 6.42 -19.89 -6.60
C GLN A 223 5.16 -20.43 -5.93
N PRO A 224 5.02 -21.75 -5.74
CA PRO A 224 3.80 -22.33 -5.15
C PRO A 224 3.44 -21.76 -3.77
N GLU A 225 4.44 -21.38 -2.97
CA GLU A 225 4.24 -20.82 -1.64
C GLU A 225 3.49 -19.48 -1.65
N LYS A 226 3.48 -18.78 -2.79
CA LYS A 226 2.75 -17.53 -2.99
C LYS A 226 1.25 -17.74 -3.24
N MET A 227 0.81 -18.96 -3.54
CA MET A 227 -0.58 -19.23 -3.95
C MET A 227 -1.64 -18.64 -3.00
N PRO A 228 -1.50 -18.70 -1.66
CA PRO A 228 -2.47 -18.08 -0.76
C PRO A 228 -2.63 -16.57 -0.96
N LEU A 229 -1.55 -15.88 -1.36
CA LEU A 229 -1.57 -14.45 -1.68
C LEU A 229 -2.20 -14.19 -3.06
N ILE A 230 -1.90 -15.04 -4.04
CA ILE A 230 -2.50 -14.98 -5.39
C ILE A 230 -4.02 -15.11 -5.27
N GLU A 231 -4.52 -16.01 -4.44
CA GLU A 231 -5.94 -16.23 -4.21
C GLU A 231 -6.69 -15.03 -3.59
N GLN A 232 -5.96 -14.05 -3.03
CA GLN A 232 -6.56 -12.80 -2.54
C GLN A 232 -6.55 -11.69 -3.59
N CYS A 233 -5.83 -11.87 -4.69
CA CYS A 233 -5.88 -10.98 -5.84
C CYS A 233 -7.08 -11.33 -6.73
N THR A 234 -7.39 -10.42 -7.66
CA THR A 234 -8.54 -10.50 -8.56
C THR A 234 -8.10 -10.42 -10.02
N HIS A 235 -7.10 -9.57 -10.25
CA HIS A 235 -6.57 -9.25 -11.55
C HIS A 235 -5.04 -9.30 -11.52
N TYR A 236 -4.41 -9.32 -12.68
CA TYR A 236 -2.96 -9.22 -12.77
C TYR A 236 -2.46 -8.42 -13.97
N ILE A 237 -1.29 -7.81 -13.79
CA ILE A 237 -0.46 -7.17 -14.80
C ILE A 237 0.89 -7.88 -14.81
N ILE A 238 1.36 -8.30 -15.97
CA ILE A 238 2.72 -8.84 -16.15
C ILE A 238 3.58 -7.75 -16.79
N ILE A 239 4.76 -7.51 -16.23
CA ILE A 239 5.81 -6.72 -16.89
C ILE A 239 7.07 -7.56 -17.04
N SER A 240 7.57 -7.66 -18.26
CA SER A 240 8.74 -8.47 -18.58
C SER A 240 9.64 -7.82 -19.62
N LYS A 241 10.96 -7.85 -19.38
CA LYS A 241 11.97 -7.61 -20.42
C LYS A 241 12.32 -8.87 -21.22
N SER A 242 11.79 -10.01 -20.78
CA SER A 242 12.05 -11.36 -21.29
C SER A 242 10.71 -11.95 -21.76
N PRO A 243 10.34 -11.80 -23.04
CA PRO A 243 9.06 -12.31 -23.56
C PRO A 243 8.82 -13.79 -23.29
N GLU A 244 9.89 -14.59 -23.33
CA GLU A 244 9.89 -16.03 -23.04
C GLU A 244 9.50 -16.38 -21.60
N LYS A 245 9.52 -15.41 -20.70
CA LYS A 245 9.14 -15.55 -19.28
C LYS A 245 7.72 -15.09 -18.98
N ILE A 246 6.95 -14.63 -19.98
CA ILE A 246 5.58 -14.15 -19.75
C ILE A 246 4.65 -15.33 -19.48
N GLU A 247 4.80 -16.43 -20.23
CA GLU A 247 3.90 -17.59 -20.13
C GLU A 247 3.92 -18.23 -18.73
N GLU A 248 5.11 -18.38 -18.11
CA GLU A 248 5.21 -18.92 -16.74
C GLU A 248 4.43 -18.07 -15.71
N TRP A 249 4.27 -16.76 -15.97
CA TRP A 249 3.48 -15.88 -15.12
C TRP A 249 1.98 -15.95 -15.43
N HIS A 250 1.60 -16.14 -16.70
CA HIS A 250 0.21 -16.42 -17.06
C HIS A 250 -0.28 -17.70 -16.39
N GLU A 251 0.47 -18.80 -16.54
CA GLU A 251 0.16 -20.10 -15.91
C GLU A 251 0.05 -19.98 -14.39
N PHE A 252 0.90 -19.16 -13.78
CA PHE A 252 0.89 -18.95 -12.34
C PHE A 252 -0.33 -18.16 -11.83
N CYS A 253 -0.86 -17.23 -12.63
CA CYS A 253 -2.01 -16.40 -12.26
C CYS A 253 -3.35 -17.01 -12.67
N GLN A 254 -3.40 -17.70 -13.81
CA GLN A 254 -4.62 -18.29 -14.35
C GLN A 254 -4.94 -19.65 -13.72
N PRO A 255 -6.23 -20.07 -13.73
CA PRO A 255 -7.42 -19.30 -14.10
C PRO A 255 -7.94 -18.41 -12.97
N LYS A 256 -7.20 -18.28 -11.85
CA LYS A 256 -7.67 -17.60 -10.64
C LYS A 256 -7.85 -16.10 -10.83
N LEU A 257 -6.95 -15.47 -11.58
CA LEU A 257 -6.93 -14.04 -11.80
C LEU A 257 -7.28 -13.68 -13.25
N GLN A 258 -7.92 -12.52 -13.42
CA GLN A 258 -8.21 -11.98 -14.74
C GLN A 258 -7.03 -11.15 -15.28
N PRO A 259 -6.56 -11.39 -16.52
CA PRO A 259 -5.49 -10.59 -17.11
C PRO A 259 -5.99 -9.17 -17.40
N LEU A 260 -5.25 -8.16 -16.93
CA LEU A 260 -5.48 -6.76 -17.34
C LEU A 260 -4.49 -6.34 -18.42
N ALA A 261 -3.21 -6.60 -18.18
CA ALA A 261 -2.17 -6.18 -19.13
C ALA A 261 -0.92 -7.06 -19.13
N VAL A 262 -0.27 -7.12 -20.28
CA VAL A 262 1.10 -7.59 -20.48
C VAL A 262 1.93 -6.45 -21.02
N ILE A 263 3.06 -6.20 -20.37
CA ILE A 263 3.97 -5.09 -20.67
C ILE A 263 5.33 -5.64 -21.05
N HIS A 264 5.69 -5.48 -22.32
CA HIS A 264 7.03 -5.75 -22.83
C HIS A 264 7.92 -4.55 -22.52
N SER A 265 8.74 -4.69 -21.48
CA SER A 265 9.63 -3.66 -20.96
C SER A 265 10.89 -3.57 -21.81
N VAL A 266 11.15 -2.39 -22.40
CA VAL A 266 12.30 -2.15 -23.27
C VAL A 266 13.11 -0.94 -22.81
N LEU A 267 14.37 -0.85 -23.24
CA LEU A 267 15.26 0.26 -22.85
C LEU A 267 15.11 1.50 -23.75
N GLU A 268 14.50 1.37 -24.92
CA GLU A 268 14.21 2.49 -25.80
C GLU A 268 13.02 3.31 -25.28
N THR A 269 13.00 4.61 -25.53
CA THR A 269 11.82 5.45 -25.30
C THR A 269 10.72 5.10 -26.31
N ARG A 270 9.89 4.12 -25.98
CA ARG A 270 8.81 3.59 -26.83
C ARG A 270 7.54 3.41 -26.01
N ILE A 271 6.39 3.75 -26.59
CA ILE A 271 5.08 3.37 -26.07
C ILE A 271 4.26 2.92 -27.27
N GLU A 272 3.85 1.67 -27.28
CA GLU A 272 3.08 1.08 -28.37
C GLU A 272 2.07 0.09 -27.83
N VAL A 273 0.82 0.20 -28.28
CA VAL A 273 -0.24 -0.76 -27.97
C VAL A 273 -0.27 -1.80 -29.08
N LEU A 274 0.06 -3.05 -28.74
CA LEU A 274 0.06 -4.19 -29.66
C LEU A 274 -1.34 -4.80 -29.80
N SER A 275 -2.04 -4.94 -28.68
CA SER A 275 -3.39 -5.47 -28.63
C SER A 275 -4.18 -4.91 -27.44
N THR A 276 -5.51 -4.94 -27.54
CA THR A 276 -6.43 -4.63 -26.43
C THR A 276 -7.34 -5.81 -26.10
N ASN A 277 -7.21 -6.95 -26.79
CA ASN A 277 -8.04 -8.13 -26.61
C ASN A 277 -7.17 -9.40 -26.75
N PRO A 278 -7.28 -10.40 -25.86
CA PRO A 278 -8.18 -10.49 -24.70
C PRO A 278 -7.81 -9.61 -23.51
N PHE A 279 -6.61 -9.04 -23.51
CA PHE A 279 -6.11 -8.09 -22.51
C PHE A 279 -5.24 -7.03 -23.20
N LEU A 280 -4.85 -5.99 -22.46
CA LEU A 280 -3.98 -4.94 -22.97
C LEU A 280 -2.54 -5.47 -23.14
N GLU A 281 -2.00 -5.44 -24.34
CA GLU A 281 -0.60 -5.80 -24.60
C GLU A 281 0.14 -4.57 -25.10
N ILE A 282 1.20 -4.17 -24.39
CA ILE A 282 1.96 -2.96 -24.71
C ILE A 282 3.46 -3.21 -24.73
N VAL A 283 4.16 -2.49 -25.60
CA VAL A 283 5.61 -2.26 -25.49
C VAL A 283 5.80 -0.92 -24.80
N ALA A 284 6.57 -0.90 -23.72
CA ALA A 284 6.82 0.31 -22.97
C ALA A 284 8.30 0.45 -22.60
N GLY A 285 8.80 1.65 -22.82
CA GLY A 285 10.18 2.05 -22.54
C GLY A 285 10.48 2.21 -21.06
N ILE A 286 11.67 2.74 -20.77
CA ILE A 286 12.17 2.84 -19.40
C ILE A 286 11.27 3.75 -18.57
N TRP A 287 10.53 3.20 -17.62
CA TRP A 287 10.09 3.99 -16.47
C TRP A 287 11.30 4.15 -15.54
N ARG A 288 11.89 5.35 -15.53
CA ARG A 288 12.96 5.70 -14.60
C ARG A 288 12.38 6.36 -13.38
N GLU A 289 12.86 5.94 -12.23
CA GLU A 289 12.55 6.60 -10.97
C GLU A 289 13.05 8.04 -10.98
N GLY A 290 12.17 9.00 -10.66
CA GLY A 290 12.49 10.42 -10.64
C GLY A 290 12.42 11.15 -11.99
N GLU A 291 12.34 10.43 -13.11
CA GLU A 291 11.95 11.02 -14.40
C GLU A 291 10.42 10.83 -14.55
N MET A 292 9.66 11.92 -14.73
CA MET A 292 8.21 11.81 -14.92
C MET A 292 7.89 11.17 -16.28
N LEU A 293 7.88 9.84 -16.32
CA LEU A 293 7.18 9.08 -17.34
C LEU A 293 5.93 8.54 -16.70
N THR A 294 4.79 9.09 -17.11
CA THR A 294 3.48 8.60 -16.70
C THR A 294 3.25 7.22 -17.29
N VAL A 295 2.52 6.37 -16.59
CA VAL A 295 1.99 5.16 -17.23
C VAL A 295 1.05 5.57 -18.39
N PRO A 296 0.99 4.81 -19.50
CA PRO A 296 0.08 5.12 -20.60
C PRO A 296 -1.37 5.20 -20.13
N ASP A 297 -2.14 6.17 -20.63
CA ASP A 297 -3.56 6.34 -20.25
C ASP A 297 -4.39 5.08 -20.47
N VAL A 298 -4.10 4.33 -21.54
CA VAL A 298 -4.74 3.04 -21.82
C VAL A 298 -4.56 2.01 -20.70
N LEU A 299 -3.41 2.02 -20.01
CA LEU A 299 -3.17 1.14 -18.86
C LEU A 299 -3.92 1.62 -17.62
N LEU A 300 -3.95 2.95 -17.38
CA LEU A 300 -4.74 3.54 -16.29
C LEU A 300 -6.22 3.19 -16.47
N ASP A 301 -6.74 3.35 -17.69
CA ASP A 301 -8.14 3.10 -17.99
C ASP A 301 -8.47 1.60 -17.85
N ALA A 302 -7.59 0.70 -18.29
CA ALA A 302 -7.74 -0.73 -18.07
C ALA A 302 -7.82 -1.09 -16.58
N VAL A 303 -6.96 -0.50 -15.75
CA VAL A 303 -7.00 -0.69 -14.29
C VAL A 303 -8.27 -0.12 -13.68
N ILE A 304 -8.70 1.09 -14.09
CA ILE A 304 -9.91 1.74 -13.56
C ILE A 304 -11.17 0.97 -13.94
N VAL A 305 -11.26 0.48 -15.18
CA VAL A 305 -12.41 -0.28 -15.68
C VAL A 305 -12.42 -1.68 -15.07
N GLY A 306 -11.29 -2.39 -15.06
CA GLY A 306 -11.17 -3.69 -14.40
C GLY A 306 -11.55 -3.61 -12.92
N ALA A 307 -11.18 -2.52 -12.26
CA ALA A 307 -11.53 -2.28 -10.87
C ALA A 307 -13.01 -1.87 -10.62
N ARG A 308 -13.88 -1.85 -11.63
CA ARG A 308 -15.33 -1.59 -11.49
C ARG A 308 -16.20 -2.85 -11.61
N HIS A 309 -15.63 -4.00 -11.97
CA HIS A 309 -16.36 -5.19 -12.38
C HIS A 309 -16.56 -6.27 -11.30
N GLU A 310 -16.46 -5.92 -10.02
CA GLU A 310 -16.76 -6.81 -8.89
C GLU A 310 -17.84 -6.22 -7.97
#